data_AF-A0A7X1HK35-F1
#
_entry.id   AF-A0A7X1HK35-F1
#
_cell.length_a   1.000
_cell.length_b   1.000
_cell.length_c   1.000
_cell.angle_alpha   90.00
_cell.angle_beta   90.00
_cell.angle_gamma   90.00
#
_symmetry.space_group_name_H-M   'P 1'
#
loop_
_entity.id
_entity.type
_entity.pdbx_description
1 polymer ?
#
loop_
_entity_poly.entity_id
_entity_poly.type
_entity_poly.pdbx_seq_one_letter_code
_entity_poly.pdbx_strand_id
1 'polypeptide(L)'
;MKKIAMGLLIFILSIPSLASSGVGIVKDEDFRAVGVSQENIDKVKTIITEASTQYKLKTLDKKALEIEINKYILDGTEKNLDKLNELVEKVGIVDAEIIKDRLKYQIEVQKYISTDQYLKARELSLEKLTKTQQKQ
;
A
#
# COMPACT_ATOMS: atom_id res chain seq x y z
N MET A 1 11.93 19.18 12.92
CA MET A 1 12.46 17.91 12.37
C MET A 1 11.74 16.65 12.86
N LYS A 2 11.39 16.50 14.15
CA LYS A 2 10.64 15.32 14.65
C LYS A 2 9.21 15.14 14.07
N LYS A 3 8.52 16.24 13.73
CA LYS A 3 7.15 16.21 13.16
C LYS A 3 7.10 15.79 11.68
N ILE A 4 8.16 16.07 10.92
CA ILE A 4 8.28 15.71 9.49
C ILE A 4 8.58 14.20 9.36
N ALA A 5 9.42 13.66 10.25
CA ALA A 5 9.69 12.22 10.32
C ALA A 5 8.44 11.40 10.68
N MET A 6 7.55 11.94 11.53
CA MET A 6 6.30 11.27 11.92
C MET A 6 5.25 11.26 10.80
N GLY A 7 5.16 12.34 9.99
CA GLY A 7 4.26 12.40 8.84
C GLY A 7 4.66 11.43 7.72
N LEU A 8 5.97 11.25 7.53
CA LEU A 8 6.51 10.22 6.63
C LEU A 8 6.14 8.81 7.13
N LEU A 9 6.19 8.57 8.45
CA LEU A 9 5.86 7.29 9.08
C LEU A 9 4.39 6.88 8.91
N ILE A 10 3.45 7.84 8.92
CA ILE A 10 2.01 7.58 8.72
C ILE A 10 1.71 7.19 7.27
N PHE A 11 2.52 7.65 6.31
CA PHE A 11 2.44 7.24 4.90
C PHE A 11 2.85 5.77 4.67
N ILE A 12 3.66 5.21 5.58
CA ILE A 12 4.24 3.85 5.46
C ILE A 12 3.18 2.76 5.71
N LEU A 13 2.10 3.06 6.44
CA LEU A 13 1.16 2.06 6.97
C LEU A 13 -0.18 1.93 6.21
N SER A 14 -0.56 2.85 5.31
CA SER A 14 -1.94 2.91 4.78
C SER A 14 -2.13 2.37 3.35
N ILE A 15 -1.18 1.61 2.80
CA ILE A 15 -1.37 0.98 1.48
C ILE A 15 -2.54 -0.01 1.42
N PRO A 16 -2.92 -0.76 2.48
CA PRO A 16 -4.06 -1.68 2.40
C PRO A 16 -5.42 -0.99 2.10
N SER A 17 -5.54 0.33 2.32
CA SER A 17 -6.78 1.09 2.07
C SER A 17 -6.87 1.76 0.68
N LEU A 18 -5.91 1.49 -0.23
CA LEU A 18 -5.86 2.14 -1.55
C LEU A 18 -6.75 1.50 -2.64
N ALA A 19 -7.48 0.42 -2.31
CA ALA A 19 -8.12 -0.44 -3.32
C ALA A 19 -9.58 -0.11 -3.69
N SER A 20 -10.16 1.01 -3.23
CA SER A 20 -11.49 1.45 -3.70
C SER A 20 -11.47 2.88 -4.25
N SER A 21 -11.43 2.99 -5.58
CA SER A 21 -11.91 4.14 -6.37
C SER A 21 -11.38 5.54 -6.02
N GLY A 22 -10.10 5.64 -5.67
CA GLY A 22 -9.39 6.88 -5.34
C GLY A 22 -8.04 6.51 -4.76
N VAL A 23 -7.16 7.47 -4.46
CA VAL A 23 -5.88 7.24 -3.75
C VAL A 23 -6.18 6.91 -2.26
N GLY A 24 -7.13 6.01 -2.00
CA GLY A 24 -7.90 5.91 -0.76
C GLY A 24 -9.06 6.91 -0.75
N ILE A 25 -9.08 7.79 0.26
CA ILE A 25 -10.13 8.80 0.51
C ILE A 25 -10.03 10.07 -0.35
N VAL A 26 -8.87 10.32 -0.96
CA VAL A 26 -8.58 11.57 -1.67
C VAL A 26 -9.05 11.48 -3.12
N LYS A 27 -9.94 12.39 -3.52
CA LYS A 27 -10.48 12.49 -4.88
C LYS A 27 -9.64 13.41 -5.74
N ASP A 28 -9.76 13.31 -7.06
CA ASP A 28 -9.06 14.19 -8.00
C ASP A 28 -9.30 15.68 -7.73
N GLU A 29 -10.51 16.03 -7.31
CA GLU A 29 -10.87 17.40 -6.94
C GLU A 29 -10.01 17.96 -5.81
N ASP A 30 -9.64 17.10 -4.85
CA ASP A 30 -8.81 17.48 -3.71
C ASP A 30 -7.36 17.72 -4.18
N PHE A 31 -6.87 16.91 -5.11
CA PHE A 31 -5.55 17.10 -5.72
C PHE A 31 -5.50 18.35 -6.61
N ARG A 32 -6.56 18.62 -7.38
CA ARG A 32 -6.66 19.85 -8.17
C ARG A 32 -6.72 21.09 -7.28
N ALA A 33 -7.43 21.03 -6.16
CA ALA A 33 -7.55 22.14 -5.21
C ALA A 33 -6.20 22.55 -4.59
N VAL A 34 -5.21 21.66 -4.59
CA VAL A 34 -3.85 21.92 -4.08
C VAL A 34 -2.80 22.09 -5.20
N GLY A 35 -3.26 22.28 -6.44
CA GLY A 35 -2.41 22.63 -7.58
C GLY A 35 -1.71 21.45 -8.25
N VAL A 36 -2.20 20.21 -8.10
CA VAL A 36 -1.73 19.08 -8.90
C VAL A 36 -2.42 19.11 -10.28
N SER A 37 -1.64 19.00 -11.36
CA SER A 37 -2.18 18.92 -12.71
C SER A 37 -2.94 17.60 -12.95
N GLN A 38 -3.92 17.61 -13.86
CA GLN A 38 -4.65 16.38 -14.19
C GLN A 38 -3.72 15.29 -14.76
N GLU A 39 -2.73 15.68 -15.58
CA GLU A 39 -1.72 14.76 -16.09
C GLU A 39 -0.96 14.02 -14.96
N ASN A 40 -0.57 14.74 -13.90
CA ASN A 40 0.12 14.13 -12.76
C ASN A 40 -0.82 13.23 -11.95
N ILE A 41 -2.09 13.62 -11.80
CA ILE A 41 -3.12 12.78 -11.15
C ILE A 41 -3.28 11.46 -11.91
N ASP A 42 -3.37 11.52 -13.24
CA ASP A 42 -3.57 10.34 -14.09
C ASP A 42 -2.35 9.41 -14.02
N LYS A 43 -1.12 9.94 -14.07
CA LYS A 43 0.11 9.15 -13.87
C LYS A 43 0.13 8.45 -12.51
N VAL A 44 -0.23 9.15 -11.44
CA VAL A 44 -0.27 8.58 -10.09
C VAL A 44 -1.32 7.47 -9.97
N LYS A 45 -2.49 7.62 -10.60
CA LYS A 45 -3.51 6.56 -10.62
C LYS A 45 -3.02 5.29 -11.31
N THR A 46 -2.30 5.42 -12.42
CA THR A 46 -1.68 4.28 -13.10
C THR A 46 -0.70 3.56 -12.19
N ILE A 47 0.20 4.32 -11.55
CA ILE A 47 1.20 3.76 -10.61
C ILE A 47 0.52 3.05 -9.44
N ILE A 48 -0.51 3.64 -8.84
CA ILE A 48 -1.23 3.04 -7.71
C ILE A 48 -1.98 1.77 -8.13
N THR A 49 -2.55 1.76 -9.34
CA THR A 49 -3.25 0.59 -9.88
C THR A 49 -2.29 -0.57 -10.09
N GLU A 50 -1.10 -0.29 -10.65
CA GLU A 50 -0.03 -1.27 -10.81
C GLU A 50 0.44 -1.78 -9.44
N ALA A 51 0.73 -0.86 -8.51
CA ALA A 51 1.14 -1.19 -7.14
C ALA A 51 0.13 -2.08 -6.41
N SER A 52 -1.17 -1.75 -6.53
CA SER A 52 -2.25 -2.52 -5.92
C SER A 52 -2.36 -3.93 -6.52
N THR A 53 -2.22 -4.03 -7.84
CA THR A 53 -2.22 -5.32 -8.55
C THR A 53 -1.07 -6.20 -8.10
N GLN A 54 0.15 -5.65 -8.09
CA GLN A 54 1.35 -6.39 -7.68
C GLN A 54 1.27 -6.82 -6.22
N TYR A 55 0.82 -5.94 -5.31
CA TYR A 55 0.61 -6.28 -3.91
C TYR A 55 -0.40 -7.43 -3.74
N LYS A 56 -1.51 -7.39 -4.48
CA LYS A 56 -2.54 -8.43 -4.44
C LYS A 56 -1.99 -9.78 -4.89
N LEU A 57 -1.22 -9.81 -5.99
CA LEU A 57 -0.58 -11.02 -6.48
C LEU A 57 0.39 -11.61 -5.44
N LYS A 58 1.32 -10.80 -4.91
CA LYS A 58 2.26 -11.27 -3.88
C LYS A 58 1.59 -11.75 -2.60
N THR A 59 0.48 -11.12 -2.22
CA THR A 59 -0.33 -11.57 -1.07
C THR A 59 -0.97 -12.94 -1.36
N LEU A 60 -1.40 -13.19 -2.59
CA LEU A 60 -1.92 -14.51 -2.98
C LEU A 60 -0.81 -15.56 -2.98
N ASP A 61 0.38 -15.24 -3.51
CA ASP A 61 1.54 -16.14 -3.50
C ASP A 61 1.94 -16.51 -2.07
N LYS A 62 2.00 -15.51 -1.17
CA LYS A 62 2.25 -15.74 0.26
C LYS A 62 1.21 -16.68 0.87
N LYS A 63 -0.08 -16.46 0.62
CA LYS A 63 -1.15 -17.35 1.12
C LYS A 63 -1.02 -18.77 0.58
N ALA A 64 -0.61 -18.94 -0.67
CA ALA A 64 -0.38 -20.26 -1.24
C ALA A 64 0.77 -20.98 -0.51
N LEU A 65 1.88 -20.29 -0.23
CA LEU A 65 2.99 -20.82 0.57
C LEU A 65 2.55 -21.17 2.00
N GLU A 66 1.77 -20.33 2.66
CA GLU A 66 1.25 -20.60 4.01
C GLU A 66 0.34 -21.84 4.04
N ILE A 67 -0.48 -22.05 2.99
CA ILE A 67 -1.29 -23.27 2.85
C ILE A 67 -0.38 -24.50 2.66
N GLU A 68 0.66 -24.39 1.86
CA GLU A 68 1.63 -25.48 1.64
C GLU A 68 2.38 -25.83 2.94
N ILE A 69 2.80 -24.84 3.71
CA ILE A 69 3.39 -25.02 5.05
C ILE A 69 2.42 -25.79 5.95
N ASN A 70 1.16 -25.37 6.01
CA ASN A 70 0.15 -26.03 6.84
C ASN A 70 -0.04 -27.51 6.45
N LYS A 71 -0.01 -27.82 5.15
CA LYS A 71 -0.06 -29.20 4.66
C LYS A 71 1.12 -30.03 5.21
N TYR A 72 2.35 -29.53 5.10
CA TYR A 72 3.53 -30.25 5.58
C TYR A 72 3.59 -30.41 7.11
N ILE A 73 3.04 -29.45 7.86
CA ILE A 73 2.85 -29.56 9.31
C ILE A 73 1.88 -30.71 9.62
N LEU A 74 0.72 -30.74 8.96
CA LEU A 74 -0.29 -31.78 9.15
C LEU A 74 0.20 -33.17 8.76
N ASP A 75 1.01 -33.26 7.70
CA ASP A 75 1.58 -34.53 7.26
C ASP A 75 2.65 -35.05 8.23
N GLY A 76 3.20 -34.20 9.10
CA GLY A 76 4.16 -34.54 10.16
C GLY A 76 5.39 -33.65 10.11
N THR A 77 5.52 -32.75 11.08
CA THR A 77 6.57 -31.71 11.10
C THR A 77 7.99 -32.26 11.07
N GLU A 78 8.32 -33.25 11.90
CA GLU A 78 9.71 -33.72 12.08
C GLU A 78 10.32 -34.30 10.80
N LYS A 79 9.53 -34.99 9.99
CA LYS A 79 9.97 -35.55 8.71
C LYS A 79 10.05 -34.52 7.58
N ASN A 80 9.46 -33.34 7.77
CA ASN A 80 9.32 -32.32 6.74
C ASN A 80 10.10 -31.03 7.06
N LEU A 81 10.98 -31.04 8.08
CA LEU A 81 11.68 -29.84 8.56
C LEU A 81 12.41 -29.09 7.46
N ASP A 82 13.16 -29.78 6.60
CA ASP A 82 13.90 -29.14 5.50
C ASP A 82 12.96 -28.40 4.54
N LYS A 83 11.82 -29.04 4.20
CA LYS A 83 10.82 -28.44 3.32
C LYS A 83 10.09 -27.28 3.96
N LEU A 84 9.78 -27.38 5.25
CA LEU A 84 9.17 -26.30 6.03
C LEU A 84 10.11 -25.09 6.10
N ASN A 85 11.40 -25.29 6.33
CA ASN A 85 12.40 -24.23 6.33
C ASN A 85 12.48 -23.52 4.97
N GLU A 86 12.52 -24.27 3.87
CA GLU A 86 12.50 -23.72 2.50
C GLU A 86 11.25 -22.85 2.25
N LEU A 87 10.07 -23.32 2.65
CA LEU A 87 8.82 -22.59 2.45
C LEU A 87 8.75 -21.33 3.30
N VAL A 88 9.23 -21.37 4.55
CA VAL A 88 9.30 -20.19 5.42
C VAL A 88 10.28 -19.15 4.86
N GLU A 89 11.42 -19.59 4.32
CA GLU A 89 12.37 -18.69 3.64
C GLU A 89 11.71 -18.00 2.44
N LYS A 90 10.97 -18.75 1.62
CA LYS A 90 10.19 -18.18 0.50
C LYS A 90 9.16 -17.15 0.95
N VAL A 91 8.46 -17.39 2.05
CA VAL A 91 7.54 -16.38 2.64
C VAL A 91 8.32 -15.13 3.02
N GLY A 92 9.48 -15.27 3.65
CA GLY A 92 10.36 -14.15 4.00
C GLY A 92 10.81 -13.33 2.79
N ILE A 93 11.15 -13.99 1.68
CA ILE A 93 11.48 -13.33 0.40
C ILE A 93 10.27 -12.53 -0.11
N VAL A 94 9.08 -13.11 -0.15
CA VAL A 94 7.86 -12.43 -0.62
C VAL A 94 7.57 -11.19 0.24
N ASP A 95 7.69 -11.29 1.57
CA ASP A 95 7.50 -10.15 2.47
C ASP A 95 8.52 -9.03 2.22
N ALA A 96 9.80 -9.38 2.04
CA ALA A 96 10.84 -8.41 1.71
C ALA A 96 10.55 -7.72 0.37
N GLU A 97 10.07 -8.46 -0.63
CA GLU A 97 9.71 -7.88 -1.91
C GLU A 97 8.49 -6.95 -1.83
N ILE A 98 7.46 -7.30 -1.06
CA ILE A 98 6.30 -6.42 -0.81
C ILE A 98 6.76 -5.09 -0.22
N ILE A 99 7.70 -5.11 0.73
CA ILE A 99 8.26 -3.90 1.34
C ILE A 99 9.05 -3.09 0.31
N LYS A 100 9.92 -3.76 -0.46
CA LYS A 100 10.72 -3.13 -1.52
C LYS A 100 9.84 -2.42 -2.56
N ASP A 101 8.82 -3.11 -3.07
CA ASP A 101 7.93 -2.57 -4.10
C ASP A 101 7.11 -1.41 -3.55
N ARG A 102 6.63 -1.50 -2.30
CA ARG A 102 5.97 -0.39 -1.62
C ARG A 102 6.83 0.87 -1.61
N LEU A 103 8.10 0.77 -1.21
CA LEU A 103 9.01 1.91 -1.19
C LEU A 103 9.26 2.46 -2.59
N LYS A 104 9.44 1.57 -3.58
CA LYS A 104 9.62 1.96 -4.99
C LYS A 104 8.43 2.79 -5.49
N TYR A 105 7.21 2.32 -5.30
CA TYR A 105 6.01 3.03 -5.76
C TYR A 105 5.78 4.34 -5.02
N GLN A 106 6.11 4.41 -3.73
CA GLN A 106 6.07 5.67 -2.97
C GLN A 106 7.02 6.71 -3.57
N ILE A 107 8.26 6.33 -3.86
CA ILE A 107 9.26 7.20 -4.51
C ILE A 107 8.76 7.63 -5.90
N GLU A 108 8.10 6.73 -6.63
CA GLU A 108 7.59 7.02 -7.96
C GLU A 108 6.43 8.03 -7.96
N VAL A 109 5.49 7.89 -7.02
CA VAL A 109 4.38 8.85 -6.83
C VAL A 109 4.91 10.24 -6.46
N GLN A 110 5.95 10.33 -5.63
CA GLN A 110 6.55 11.59 -5.20
C GLN A 110 7.14 12.43 -6.35
N LYS A 111 7.40 11.82 -7.53
CA LYS A 111 7.82 12.55 -8.73
C LYS A 111 6.71 13.43 -9.31
N TYR A 112 5.45 13.13 -8.99
CA TYR A 112 4.28 13.78 -9.59
C TYR A 112 3.44 14.56 -8.58
N ILE A 113 3.44 14.14 -7.31
CA ILE A 113 2.73 14.79 -6.23
C ILE A 113 3.67 14.93 -5.04
N SER A 114 3.94 16.16 -4.62
CA SER A 114 4.76 16.41 -3.42
C SER A 114 4.05 15.96 -2.14
N THR A 115 4.82 15.69 -1.09
CA THR A 115 4.28 15.35 0.24
C THR A 115 3.31 16.43 0.75
N ASP A 116 3.64 17.71 0.59
CA ASP A 116 2.79 18.82 1.02
C ASP A 116 1.46 18.87 0.26
N GLN A 117 1.49 18.65 -1.06
CA GLN A 117 0.28 18.57 -1.87
C GLN A 117 -0.60 17.40 -1.42
N TYR A 118 0.00 16.22 -1.22
CA TYR A 118 -0.76 15.06 -0.74
C TYR A 118 -1.40 15.32 0.63
N LEU A 119 -0.65 15.87 1.59
CA LEU A 119 -1.15 16.12 2.94
C LEU A 119 -2.32 17.11 2.93
N LYS A 120 -2.20 18.20 2.16
CA LYS A 120 -3.29 19.19 2.00
C LYS A 120 -4.51 18.59 1.30
N ALA A 121 -4.32 17.80 0.24
CA ALA A 121 -5.43 17.14 -0.45
C ALA A 121 -6.14 16.14 0.48
N ARG A 122 -5.38 15.42 1.32
CA ARG A 122 -5.92 14.51 2.32
C ARG A 122 -6.71 15.24 3.42
N GLU A 123 -6.22 16.38 3.88
CA GLU A 123 -6.93 17.22 4.85
C GLU A 123 -8.28 17.70 4.30
N LEU A 124 -8.30 18.20 3.06
CA LEU A 124 -9.53 18.59 2.37
C LEU A 124 -10.53 17.43 2.26
N SER A 125 -10.06 16.24 1.92
CA SER A 125 -10.89 15.04 1.85
C SER A 125 -11.46 14.67 3.23
N LEU A 126 -10.65 14.71 4.28
CA LEU A 126 -11.08 14.42 5.65
C LEU A 126 -12.12 15.41 6.15
N GLU A 127 -11.94 16.71 5.91
CA GLU A 127 -12.94 17.72 6.26
C GLU A 127 -14.29 17.49 5.56
N LYS A 128 -14.27 17.07 4.29
CA LYS A 128 -15.49 16.74 3.56
C LYS A 128 -16.20 15.56 4.22
N LEU A 129 -15.47 14.52 4.61
CA LEU A 129 -16.02 13.33 5.27
C LEU A 129 -16.64 13.67 6.63
N THR A 130 -15.97 14.45 7.48
CA THR A 130 -16.53 14.86 8.78
C THR A 130 -17.78 15.73 8.62
N LYS A 131 -17.79 16.65 7.65
CA LYS A 131 -18.98 17.47 7.35
C LYS A 131 -20.16 16.64 6.84
N THR A 132 -19.91 15.58 6.08
CA THR A 132 -20.97 14.66 5.62
C THR A 132 -21.52 13.82 6.79
N GLN A 133 -20.65 13.38 7.71
CA GLN A 133 -21.06 12.60 8.88
C GLN A 133 -21.85 13.42 9.91
N GLN A 134 -21.57 14.72 10.07
CA GLN A 134 -22.32 15.61 10.97
C GLN A 134 -23.69 16.03 10.45
N LYS A 135 -23.99 15.77 9.17
CA LYS A 135 -25.27 16.08 8.53
C LYS A 135 -26.22 14.86 8.46
N GLN A 136 -25.77 13.69 8.91
CA GLN A 136 -26.56 12.48 9.08
C GLN A 136 -27.01 12.35 10.54
#